data_AF-A0A1H3IEI3-F1
#
_entry.id   AF-A0A1H3IEI3-F1
#
_cell.length_a   1.000
_cell.length_b   1.000
_cell.length_c   1.000
_cell.angle_alpha   90.00
_cell.angle_beta   90.00
_cell.angle_gamma   90.00
#
_symmetry.space_group_name_H-M   'P 1'
#
loop_
_entity.id
_entity.type
_entity.pdbx_description
1 polymer ?
#
loop_
_entity_poly.entity_id
_entity_poly.type
_entity_poly.pdbx_seq_one_letter_code
_entity_poly.pdbx_strand_id
1 'polypeptide(L)'
;MGGNKVVNFLRKYMMLIAMVIVMIVFFRLTDGTSLFPQNINNVISQNAYVFVLGTGMLLCILTGGNIDLSVGSVVCLAGGVGAILMDKNIPWPIAVIAMLIMGLLVGMWHGYWIAYVKVPPFIATLVGMLAFRGLANIIMKGFAYSLYQDNPNQGMFLKIFGGGDSCYIPGPYIQDKIAIMRAGFINQQVTGTYTTDMGQLQQTVSHLQSIADAGKECTDIINAAANADMTVPQYLAANNMSLSAAAQNIFNTAAASGQEVPAYLAAIGKTLSTLKIYITSQLNVTCLIVGILIAVGFVVFTVINRKRLIKKGYKVDSLATVIIKTALIFGVILWLTYKLAGYKGIPTVLIWIALILGLFAYITTKTTLGRNLYAVGGNEKATRLSGIDTKKVMFSAYTLMGVLAGFAGVLNIARQMGSQPTYGVGYEMDAIAACFIGGASAYGGTGSIGGVIIGAALCGIINQGMVIAKTPTNYQTVVKGLVLLVAVLFDVVMQMRRKGAQKKKKAEAAQASAEKGGAKA
;
A
#
# COMPACT_ATOMS: atom_id res chain seq x y z
N MET A 1 -4.44 35.40 19.69
CA MET A 1 -4.01 33.97 19.66
C MET A 1 -5.20 33.04 19.35
N GLY A 2 -5.82 33.19 18.18
CA GLY A 2 -6.97 32.37 17.76
C GLY A 2 -6.80 31.89 16.31
N GLY A 3 -5.73 31.14 16.03
CA GLY A 3 -5.62 30.48 14.72
C GLY A 3 -6.73 29.44 14.61
N ASN A 4 -7.63 29.63 13.63
CA ASN A 4 -8.80 28.79 13.35
C ASN A 4 -8.56 27.32 13.74
N LYS A 5 -9.25 26.82 14.77
CA LYS A 5 -9.12 25.44 15.26
C LYS A 5 -9.23 24.43 14.11
N VAL A 6 -10.08 24.75 13.12
CA VAL A 6 -10.26 24.02 11.87
C VAL A 6 -8.98 23.91 11.05
N VAL A 7 -8.24 25.01 10.85
CA VAL A 7 -6.99 25.01 10.07
C VAL A 7 -5.91 24.16 10.76
N ASN A 8 -5.84 24.22 12.09
CA ASN A 8 -4.90 23.39 12.86
C ASN A 8 -5.30 21.90 12.85
N PHE A 9 -6.60 21.60 12.85
CA PHE A 9 -7.11 20.25 12.70
C PHE A 9 -6.81 19.69 11.31
N LEU A 10 -7.15 20.43 10.25
CA LEU A 10 -6.87 20.04 8.85
C LEU A 10 -5.38 19.81 8.63
N ARG A 11 -4.50 20.67 9.16
CA ARG A 11 -3.04 20.47 9.06
C ARG A 11 -2.55 19.22 9.78
N LYS A 12 -3.20 18.82 10.88
CA LYS A 12 -2.80 17.65 11.67
C LYS A 12 -3.24 16.33 11.04
N TYR A 13 -4.38 16.31 10.33
CA TYR A 13 -4.95 15.09 9.73
C TYR A 13 -4.97 15.09 8.21
N MET A 14 -4.30 16.06 7.57
CA MET A 14 -4.34 16.23 6.11
C MET A 14 -4.02 14.95 5.35
N MET A 15 -3.02 14.18 5.82
CA MET A 15 -2.60 12.93 5.17
C MET A 15 -3.66 11.83 5.27
N LEU A 16 -4.32 11.71 6.41
CA LEU A 16 -5.43 10.77 6.58
C LEU A 16 -6.64 11.20 5.73
N ILE A 17 -6.91 12.51 5.66
CA ILE A 17 -7.97 13.06 4.82
C ILE A 17 -7.67 12.78 3.35
N ALA A 18 -6.44 13.00 2.88
CA ALA A 18 -6.01 12.69 1.52
C ALA A 18 -6.21 11.21 1.19
N MET A 19 -5.84 10.31 2.11
CA MET A 19 -6.08 8.87 1.98
C MET A 19 -7.56 8.53 1.85
N VAL A 20 -8.42 9.09 2.70
CA VAL A 20 -9.87 8.87 2.62
C VAL A 20 -10.45 9.41 1.30
N ILE A 21 -10.01 10.59 0.85
CA ILE A 21 -10.44 11.16 -0.44
C ILE A 21 -10.06 10.23 -1.59
N VAL A 22 -8.81 9.77 -1.64
CA VAL A 22 -8.35 8.85 -2.69
C VAL A 22 -9.11 7.53 -2.65
N MET A 23 -9.40 6.99 -1.45
CA MET A 23 -10.25 5.81 -1.31
C MET A 23 -11.66 6.05 -1.87
N ILE A 24 -12.28 7.21 -1.61
CA ILE A 24 -13.60 7.55 -2.14
C ILE A 24 -13.57 7.67 -3.68
N VAL A 25 -12.54 8.33 -4.23
CA VAL A 25 -12.38 8.48 -5.68
C VAL A 25 -12.29 7.10 -6.35
N PHE A 26 -11.39 6.23 -5.88
CA PHE A 26 -11.27 4.90 -6.47
C PHE A 26 -12.47 4.00 -6.16
N PHE A 27 -13.15 4.18 -5.05
CA PHE A 27 -14.42 3.48 -4.80
C PHE A 27 -15.45 3.81 -5.89
N ARG A 28 -15.57 5.09 -6.29
CA ARG A 28 -16.46 5.50 -7.38
C ARG A 28 -15.99 5.02 -8.75
N LEU A 29 -14.70 5.15 -9.05
CA LEU A 29 -14.14 4.75 -10.35
C LEU A 29 -14.12 3.24 -10.59
N THR A 30 -14.26 2.43 -9.54
CA THR A 30 -14.15 0.96 -9.63
C THR A 30 -15.46 0.24 -9.29
N ASP A 31 -16.60 0.95 -9.30
CA ASP A 31 -17.91 0.42 -8.90
C ASP A 31 -17.89 -0.29 -7.53
N GLY A 32 -17.07 0.22 -6.61
CA GLY A 32 -16.89 -0.32 -5.26
C GLY A 32 -15.98 -1.54 -5.13
N THR A 33 -15.44 -2.07 -6.23
CA THR A 33 -14.56 -3.25 -6.20
C THR A 33 -13.22 -2.97 -5.49
N SER A 34 -12.74 -1.73 -5.44
CA SER A 34 -11.50 -1.36 -4.74
C SER A 34 -11.48 -1.75 -3.25
N LEU A 35 -12.65 -1.82 -2.60
CA LEU A 35 -12.79 -2.21 -1.19
C LEU A 35 -13.11 -3.71 -1.00
N PHE A 36 -13.02 -4.53 -2.05
CA PHE A 36 -13.18 -5.98 -1.93
C PHE A 36 -12.02 -6.60 -1.11
N PRO A 37 -12.29 -7.66 -0.34
CA PRO A 37 -11.28 -8.34 0.50
C PRO A 37 -9.94 -8.60 -0.21
N GLN A 38 -9.98 -9.16 -1.42
CA GLN A 38 -8.80 -9.43 -2.22
C GLN A 38 -8.02 -8.16 -2.61
N ASN A 39 -8.73 -7.08 -2.92
CA ASN A 39 -8.10 -5.82 -3.33
C ASN A 39 -7.44 -5.11 -2.16
N ILE A 40 -8.07 -5.13 -0.98
CA ILE A 40 -7.45 -4.68 0.28
C ILE A 40 -6.20 -5.50 0.61
N ASN A 41 -6.27 -6.83 0.44
CA ASN A 41 -5.11 -7.70 0.59
C ASN A 41 -3.99 -7.34 -0.39
N ASN A 42 -4.33 -7.04 -1.64
CA ASN A 42 -3.36 -6.65 -2.67
C ASN A 42 -2.72 -5.30 -2.38
N VAL A 43 -3.45 -4.33 -1.84
CA VAL A 43 -2.89 -3.03 -1.43
C VAL A 43 -1.72 -3.24 -0.47
N ILE A 44 -1.86 -4.15 0.49
CA ILE A 44 -0.81 -4.45 1.46
C ILE A 44 0.28 -5.33 0.84
N SER A 45 -0.11 -6.47 0.26
CA SER A 45 0.82 -7.53 -0.12
C SER A 45 1.64 -7.16 -1.37
N GLN A 46 1.03 -6.46 -2.34
CA GLN A 46 1.73 -6.03 -3.56
C GLN A 46 2.58 -4.77 -3.32
N ASN A 47 2.24 -3.93 -2.34
CA ASN A 47 3.04 -2.74 -2.00
C ASN A 47 3.94 -2.95 -0.77
N ALA A 48 4.19 -4.20 -0.37
CA ALA A 48 5.03 -4.53 0.77
C ALA A 48 6.43 -3.89 0.68
N TYR A 49 7.02 -3.89 -0.53
CA TYR A 49 8.32 -3.28 -0.78
C TYR A 49 8.33 -1.77 -0.47
N VAL A 50 7.21 -1.05 -0.68
CA VAL A 50 7.12 0.40 -0.43
C VAL A 50 7.25 0.69 1.07
N PHE A 51 6.65 -0.13 1.94
CA PHE A 51 6.76 0.03 3.38
C PHE A 51 8.21 -0.15 3.87
N VAL A 52 8.90 -1.17 3.33
CA VAL A 52 10.28 -1.50 3.71
C VAL A 52 11.26 -0.47 3.15
N LEU A 53 11.17 -0.16 1.86
CA LEU A 53 12.05 0.83 1.22
C LEU A 53 11.79 2.23 1.74
N GLY A 54 10.53 2.62 1.95
CA GLY A 54 10.18 3.92 2.54
C GLY A 54 10.76 4.08 3.95
N THR A 55 10.84 2.99 4.72
CA THR A 55 11.47 3.00 6.05
C THR A 55 12.95 3.32 5.97
N GLY A 56 13.69 2.69 5.07
CA GLY A 56 15.12 2.97 4.90
C GLY A 56 15.37 4.32 4.23
N MET A 57 14.56 4.68 3.22
CA MET A 57 14.62 5.97 2.54
C MET A 57 14.40 7.11 3.53
N LEU A 58 13.51 6.94 4.51
CA LEU A 58 13.34 7.90 5.59
C LEU A 58 14.66 8.12 6.34
N LEU A 59 15.44 7.08 6.63
CA LEU A 59 16.73 7.25 7.34
C LEU A 59 17.69 8.12 6.54
N CYS A 60 17.78 7.90 5.22
CA CYS A 60 18.57 8.75 4.32
C CYS A 60 18.05 10.20 4.34
N ILE A 61 16.73 10.41 4.17
CA ILE A 61 16.12 11.74 4.15
C ILE A 61 16.37 12.46 5.49
N LEU A 62 16.31 11.75 6.61
CA LEU A 62 16.57 12.33 7.93
C LEU A 62 17.97 12.91 8.06
N THR A 63 18.95 12.48 7.26
CA THR A 63 20.34 12.98 7.31
C THR A 63 20.60 14.27 6.51
N GLY A 64 19.56 14.99 6.09
CA GLY A 64 19.71 16.29 5.40
C GLY A 64 19.02 16.35 4.04
N GLY A 65 17.95 15.59 3.86
CA GLY A 65 17.22 15.53 2.59
C GLY A 65 17.86 14.59 1.58
N ASN A 66 18.78 13.74 2.01
CA ASN A 66 19.48 12.83 1.10
C ASN A 66 18.56 11.69 0.65
N ILE A 67 18.69 11.31 -0.62
CA ILE A 67 17.84 10.30 -1.26
C ILE A 67 18.74 9.23 -1.86
N ASP A 68 18.34 7.97 -1.74
CA ASP A 68 19.00 6.86 -2.41
C ASP A 68 18.20 6.42 -3.64
N LEU A 69 18.66 6.82 -4.83
CA LEU A 69 18.02 6.48 -6.09
C LEU A 69 18.30 5.04 -6.55
N SER A 70 19.27 4.35 -5.95
CA SER A 70 19.70 3.02 -6.38
C SER A 70 18.79 1.90 -5.91
N VAL A 71 17.88 2.17 -4.98
CA VAL A 71 17.26 1.14 -4.12
C VAL A 71 16.43 0.13 -4.91
N GLY A 72 15.80 0.55 -6.00
CA GLY A 72 15.12 -0.35 -6.94
C GLY A 72 16.09 -1.30 -7.66
N SER A 73 17.25 -0.81 -8.09
CA SER A 73 18.29 -1.65 -8.69
C SER A 73 18.89 -2.65 -7.68
N VAL A 74 18.97 -2.29 -6.39
CA VAL A 74 19.43 -3.19 -5.33
C VAL A 74 18.41 -4.29 -5.06
N VAL A 75 17.11 -3.97 -5.08
CA VAL A 75 16.02 -4.97 -5.01
C VAL A 75 16.14 -5.97 -6.17
N CYS A 76 16.41 -5.50 -7.38
CA CYS A 76 16.64 -6.35 -8.56
C CYS A 76 17.89 -7.23 -8.40
N LEU A 77 19.01 -6.64 -7.99
CA LEU A 77 20.28 -7.34 -7.81
C LEU A 77 20.18 -8.43 -6.74
N ALA A 78 19.70 -8.07 -5.55
CA ALA A 78 19.50 -9.01 -4.46
C ALA A 78 18.48 -10.09 -4.87
N GLY A 79 17.32 -9.70 -5.39
CA GLY A 79 16.29 -10.64 -5.84
C GLY A 79 16.78 -11.60 -6.93
N GLY A 80 17.56 -11.11 -7.89
CA GLY A 80 18.21 -11.91 -8.93
C GLY A 80 19.16 -12.95 -8.36
N VAL A 81 20.05 -12.55 -7.44
CA VAL A 81 20.93 -13.48 -6.72
C VAL A 81 20.10 -14.55 -5.98
N GLY A 82 19.09 -14.14 -5.22
CA GLY A 82 18.23 -15.06 -4.48
C GLY A 82 17.51 -16.06 -5.38
N ALA A 83 16.91 -15.59 -6.48
CA ALA A 83 16.21 -16.44 -7.44
C ALA A 83 17.16 -17.44 -8.12
N ILE A 84 18.34 -17.01 -8.56
CA ILE A 84 19.35 -17.89 -9.18
C ILE A 84 19.83 -18.98 -8.19
N LEU A 85 20.06 -18.61 -6.92
CA LEU A 85 20.49 -19.59 -5.91
C LEU A 85 19.40 -20.65 -5.68
N MET A 86 18.14 -20.22 -5.53
CA MET A 86 17.01 -21.13 -5.31
C MET A 86 16.66 -21.97 -6.55
N ASP A 87 16.86 -21.44 -7.76
CA ASP A 87 16.75 -22.17 -9.02
C ASP A 87 17.78 -23.31 -9.10
N LYS A 88 19.01 -23.05 -8.62
CA LYS A 88 20.06 -24.06 -8.42
C LYS A 88 19.82 -25.00 -7.23
N ASN A 89 18.61 -25.02 -6.67
CA ASN A 89 18.21 -25.80 -5.50
C ASN A 89 19.05 -25.53 -4.23
N ILE A 90 19.71 -24.37 -4.12
CA ILE A 90 20.38 -23.97 -2.88
C ILE A 90 19.31 -23.64 -1.82
N PRO A 91 19.47 -24.09 -0.56
CA PRO A 91 18.50 -23.83 0.50
C PRO A 91 18.13 -22.35 0.61
N TRP A 92 16.84 -22.07 0.68
CA TRP A 92 16.32 -20.71 0.74
C TRP A 92 16.90 -19.85 1.88
N PRO A 93 17.26 -20.37 3.08
CA PRO A 93 17.86 -19.52 4.10
C PRO A 93 19.21 -18.94 3.65
N ILE A 94 19.99 -19.73 2.91
CA ILE A 94 21.27 -19.29 2.35
C ILE A 94 21.03 -18.23 1.27
N ALA A 95 20.02 -18.43 0.42
CA ALA A 95 19.62 -17.43 -0.57
C ALA A 95 19.22 -16.10 0.10
N VAL A 96 18.43 -16.14 1.19
CA VAL A 96 18.05 -14.95 1.97
C VAL A 96 19.26 -14.25 2.57
N ILE A 97 20.19 -15.00 3.17
CA ILE A 97 21.42 -14.42 3.71
C ILE A 97 22.23 -13.75 2.60
N ALA A 98 22.37 -14.39 1.43
CA ALA A 98 23.05 -13.81 0.29
C ALA A 98 22.37 -12.51 -0.19
N MET A 99 21.04 -12.47 -0.24
CA MET A 99 20.27 -11.26 -0.58
C MET A 99 20.55 -10.10 0.40
N LEU A 100 20.57 -10.40 1.69
CA LEU A 100 20.86 -9.41 2.74
C LEU A 100 22.31 -8.92 2.69
N ILE A 101 23.26 -9.81 2.43
CA ILE A 101 24.68 -9.47 2.27
C ILE A 101 24.86 -8.56 1.04
N MET A 102 24.22 -8.87 -0.08
CA MET A 102 24.28 -8.00 -1.27
C MET A 102 23.75 -6.59 -0.96
N GLY A 103 22.61 -6.50 -0.28
CA GLY A 103 22.08 -5.23 0.19
C GLY A 103 23.05 -4.48 1.14
N LEU A 104 23.63 -5.19 2.11
CA LEU A 104 24.60 -4.63 3.04
C LEU A 104 25.84 -4.07 2.32
N LEU A 105 26.43 -4.84 1.41
CA LEU A 105 27.63 -4.43 0.66
C LEU A 105 27.36 -3.17 -0.18
N VAL A 106 26.22 -3.12 -0.87
CA VAL A 106 25.81 -1.93 -1.62
C VAL A 106 25.57 -0.73 -0.70
N GLY A 107 24.91 -0.94 0.44
CA GLY A 107 24.68 0.11 1.43
C GLY A 107 25.99 0.67 2.01
N MET A 108 26.96 -0.21 2.31
CA MET A 108 28.29 0.18 2.76
C MET A 108 29.05 0.93 1.66
N TRP A 109 28.93 0.50 0.41
CA TRP A 109 29.51 1.18 -0.74
C TRP A 109 28.97 2.61 -0.86
N HIS A 110 27.64 2.80 -0.86
CA HIS A 110 27.05 4.14 -0.88
C HIS A 110 27.41 4.97 0.35
N GLY A 111 27.33 4.37 1.53
CA GLY A 111 27.72 5.00 2.77
C GLY A 111 29.16 5.50 2.74
N TYR A 112 30.09 4.74 2.14
CA TYR A 112 31.49 5.13 2.04
C TYR A 112 31.69 6.39 1.20
N TRP A 113 31.19 6.37 -0.04
CA TRP A 113 31.31 7.50 -0.97
C TRP A 113 30.65 8.77 -0.45
N ILE A 114 29.48 8.62 0.17
CA ILE A 114 28.70 9.77 0.63
C ILE A 114 29.27 10.31 1.96
N ALA A 115 29.54 9.44 2.93
CA ALA A 115 29.92 9.91 4.27
C ALA A 115 31.38 10.32 4.39
N TYR A 116 32.30 9.59 3.74
CA TYR A 116 33.74 9.79 3.91
C TYR A 116 34.36 10.58 2.77
N VAL A 117 34.03 10.21 1.53
CA VAL A 117 34.53 10.91 0.32
C VAL A 117 33.74 12.18 0.03
N LYS A 118 32.53 12.32 0.59
CA LYS A 118 31.61 13.47 0.41
C LYS A 118 31.15 13.65 -1.03
N VAL A 119 30.99 12.56 -1.77
CA VAL A 119 30.31 12.58 -3.07
C VAL A 119 28.83 12.96 -2.83
N PRO A 120 28.25 13.88 -3.63
CA PRO A 120 26.84 14.20 -3.52
C PRO A 120 25.96 12.94 -3.62
N PRO A 121 25.00 12.74 -2.71
CA PRO A 121 24.20 11.52 -2.65
C PRO A 121 23.48 11.15 -3.94
N PHE A 122 22.90 12.13 -4.64
CA PHE A 122 22.19 11.87 -5.88
C PHE A 122 23.13 11.31 -6.96
N ILE A 123 24.39 11.77 -7.04
CA ILE A 123 25.37 11.27 -8.01
C ILE A 123 25.80 9.85 -7.63
N ALA A 124 26.19 9.65 -6.36
CA ALA A 124 26.66 8.35 -5.89
C ALA A 124 25.60 7.26 -6.11
N THR A 125 24.33 7.58 -5.84
CA THR A 125 23.22 6.63 -5.95
C THR A 125 22.65 6.52 -7.36
N LEU A 126 22.72 7.55 -8.20
CA LEU A 126 22.41 7.43 -9.63
C LEU A 126 23.42 6.51 -10.35
N VAL A 127 24.71 6.69 -10.07
CA VAL A 127 25.76 5.79 -10.60
C VAL A 127 25.54 4.38 -10.08
N GLY A 128 25.25 4.22 -8.79
CA GLY A 128 24.88 2.92 -8.21
C GLY A 128 23.67 2.29 -8.91
N MET A 129 22.62 3.08 -9.18
CA MET A 129 21.42 2.61 -9.88
C MET A 129 21.76 1.95 -11.22
N LEU A 130 22.59 2.61 -12.02
CA LEU A 130 23.02 2.09 -13.32
C LEU A 130 23.94 0.87 -13.16
N ALA A 131 24.92 0.95 -12.28
CA ALA A 131 25.91 -0.12 -12.06
C ALA A 131 25.25 -1.40 -11.54
N PHE A 132 24.43 -1.31 -10.48
CA PHE A 132 23.82 -2.48 -9.86
C PHE A 132 22.70 -3.08 -10.72
N ARG A 133 21.97 -2.25 -11.48
CA ARG A 133 21.03 -2.75 -12.49
C ARG A 133 21.76 -3.49 -13.63
N GLY A 134 22.87 -2.93 -14.10
CA GLY A 134 23.73 -3.58 -15.09
C GLY A 134 24.26 -4.91 -14.57
N LEU A 135 24.77 -4.92 -13.33
CA LEU A 135 25.26 -6.13 -12.67
C LEU A 135 24.15 -7.18 -12.53
N ALA A 136 22.94 -6.78 -12.11
CA ALA A 136 21.77 -7.66 -12.03
C ALA A 136 21.44 -8.30 -13.39
N ASN A 137 21.47 -7.51 -14.47
CA ASN A 137 21.29 -8.02 -15.83
C ASN A 137 22.37 -9.02 -16.24
N ILE A 138 23.64 -8.74 -15.91
CA ILE A 138 24.78 -9.62 -16.23
C ILE A 138 24.63 -10.97 -15.51
N ILE A 139 24.39 -10.97 -14.20
CA ILE A 139 24.26 -12.21 -13.43
C ILE A 139 23.03 -13.04 -13.85
N MET A 140 21.93 -12.37 -14.21
CA MET A 140 20.73 -13.03 -14.71
C MET A 140 20.81 -13.41 -16.19
N LYS A 141 21.84 -12.95 -16.91
CA LYS A 141 21.99 -13.06 -18.38
C LYS A 141 20.76 -12.56 -19.15
N GLY A 142 20.04 -11.59 -18.59
CA GLY A 142 18.79 -11.08 -19.14
C GLY A 142 17.56 -12.00 -18.99
N PHE A 143 17.69 -13.20 -18.41
CA PHE A 143 16.58 -14.13 -18.23
C PHE A 143 15.75 -13.82 -16.97
N ALA A 144 14.49 -14.23 -16.99
CA ALA A 144 13.65 -14.31 -15.80
C ALA A 144 13.82 -15.68 -15.13
N TYR A 145 13.87 -15.69 -13.80
CA TYR A 145 13.93 -16.90 -12.98
C TYR A 145 12.63 -17.01 -12.19
N SER A 146 11.92 -18.12 -12.34
CA SER A 146 10.66 -18.38 -11.64
C SER A 146 10.87 -19.26 -10.41
N LEU A 147 10.05 -19.05 -9.39
CA LEU A 147 9.99 -19.87 -8.19
C LEU A 147 8.69 -20.67 -8.19
N TYR A 148 8.80 -21.97 -7.93
CA TYR A 148 7.70 -22.91 -8.01
C TYR A 148 7.22 -23.30 -6.61
N GLN A 149 5.92 -23.21 -6.39
CA GLN A 149 5.32 -23.55 -5.09
C GLN A 149 5.44 -25.04 -4.75
N ASP A 150 5.48 -25.91 -5.76
CA ASP A 150 5.55 -27.36 -5.60
C ASP A 150 6.96 -27.85 -5.20
N ASN A 151 8.00 -27.03 -5.43
CA ASN A 151 9.35 -27.34 -4.95
C ASN A 151 9.40 -27.10 -3.43
N PRO A 152 9.77 -28.09 -2.59
CA PRO A 152 9.72 -27.95 -1.12
C PRO A 152 10.55 -26.78 -0.57
N ASN A 153 11.72 -26.51 -1.17
CA ASN A 153 12.61 -25.44 -0.75
C ASN A 153 12.03 -24.06 -1.13
N GLN A 154 11.60 -23.91 -2.39
CA GLN A 154 11.05 -22.66 -2.92
C GLN A 154 9.66 -22.38 -2.35
N GLY A 155 8.79 -23.40 -2.24
CA GLY A 155 7.47 -23.31 -1.63
C GLY A 155 7.52 -22.87 -0.16
N MET A 156 8.51 -23.34 0.61
CA MET A 156 8.69 -22.88 1.99
C MET A 156 9.11 -21.40 2.05
N PHE A 157 10.02 -20.97 1.16
CA PHE A 157 10.36 -19.56 1.00
C PHE A 157 9.15 -18.69 0.66
N LEU A 158 8.37 -19.09 -0.35
CA LEU A 158 7.17 -18.39 -0.78
C LEU A 158 6.16 -18.28 0.38
N LYS A 159 5.90 -19.38 1.09
CA LYS A 159 5.01 -19.39 2.26
C LYS A 159 5.45 -18.40 3.35
N ILE A 160 6.74 -18.35 3.68
CA ILE A 160 7.27 -17.51 4.76
C ILE A 160 7.29 -16.02 4.38
N PHE A 161 7.61 -15.67 3.13
CA PHE A 161 7.83 -14.28 2.72
C PHE A 161 6.70 -13.62 1.93
N GLY A 162 5.59 -14.33 1.66
CA GLY A 162 4.37 -13.72 1.09
C GLY A 162 4.03 -14.10 -0.35
N GLY A 163 4.59 -15.20 -0.85
CA GLY A 163 4.43 -15.72 -2.21
C GLY A 163 3.49 -16.93 -2.33
N GLY A 164 2.82 -17.06 -3.48
CA GLY A 164 1.93 -18.19 -3.77
C GLY A 164 0.62 -18.17 -2.98
N ASP A 165 -0.16 -19.24 -3.11
CA ASP A 165 -1.51 -19.30 -2.55
C ASP A 165 -1.58 -19.61 -1.05
N SER A 166 -0.50 -20.20 -0.51
CA SER A 166 -0.41 -20.64 0.88
C SER A 166 0.32 -19.67 1.81
N CYS A 167 0.65 -18.44 1.36
CA CYS A 167 1.37 -17.45 2.15
C CYS A 167 0.52 -16.71 3.20
N TYR A 168 -0.48 -17.40 3.74
CA TYR A 168 -1.39 -16.86 4.75
C TYR A 168 -1.26 -17.65 6.04
N ILE A 169 -1.45 -16.98 7.17
CA ILE A 169 -1.48 -17.66 8.46
C ILE A 169 -2.67 -18.63 8.44
N PRO A 170 -2.43 -19.94 8.61
CA PRO A 170 -3.51 -20.92 8.63
C PRO A 170 -4.43 -20.68 9.83
N GLY A 171 -5.72 -20.95 9.64
CA GLY A 171 -6.71 -20.75 10.69
C GLY A 171 -8.02 -21.43 10.34
N PRO A 172 -8.89 -21.67 11.34
CA PRO A 172 -10.24 -22.13 11.08
C PRO A 172 -11.03 -21.04 10.35
N TYR A 173 -11.96 -21.48 9.51
CA TYR A 173 -12.86 -20.61 8.76
C TYR A 173 -14.29 -20.76 9.25
N ILE A 174 -15.02 -19.64 9.31
CA ILE A 174 -16.45 -19.62 9.60
C ILE A 174 -17.20 -18.98 8.43
N GLN A 175 -18.46 -19.37 8.24
CA GLN A 175 -19.33 -18.72 7.26
C GLN A 175 -19.53 -17.24 7.61
N ASP A 176 -19.38 -16.37 6.62
CA ASP A 176 -19.60 -14.94 6.82
C ASP A 176 -21.11 -14.64 6.87
N LYS A 177 -21.68 -14.63 8.08
CA LYS A 177 -23.11 -14.31 8.28
C LYS A 177 -23.49 -12.93 7.72
N ILE A 178 -22.56 -11.96 7.68
CA ILE A 178 -22.81 -10.64 7.11
C ILE A 178 -22.88 -10.74 5.58
N ALA A 179 -21.99 -11.52 4.96
CA ALA A 179 -22.07 -11.79 3.53
C ALA A 179 -23.37 -12.52 3.18
N ILE A 180 -23.79 -13.51 3.97
CA ILE A 180 -25.06 -14.22 3.77
C ILE A 180 -26.25 -13.26 3.89
N MET A 181 -26.27 -12.34 4.86
CA MET A 181 -27.31 -11.31 4.95
C MET A 181 -27.32 -10.40 3.71
N ARG A 182 -26.15 -10.00 3.20
CA ARG A 182 -26.04 -9.23 1.95
C ARG A 182 -26.52 -10.02 0.73
N ALA A 183 -26.20 -11.31 0.66
CA ALA A 183 -26.74 -12.21 -0.35
C ALA A 183 -28.27 -12.24 -0.28
N GLY A 184 -28.85 -12.24 0.94
CA GLY A 184 -30.29 -12.14 1.14
C GLY A 184 -30.91 -10.83 0.62
N PHE A 185 -30.25 -9.69 0.81
CA PHE A 185 -30.71 -8.42 0.23
C PHE A 185 -30.64 -8.41 -1.30
N ILE A 186 -29.58 -8.97 -1.88
CA ILE A 186 -29.48 -9.11 -3.34
C ILE A 186 -30.54 -10.10 -3.85
N ASN A 187 -30.78 -11.19 -3.13
CA ASN A 187 -31.84 -12.14 -3.44
C ASN A 187 -33.21 -11.45 -3.45
N GLN A 188 -33.46 -10.53 -2.52
CA GLN A 188 -34.68 -9.73 -2.48
C GLN A 188 -34.82 -8.83 -3.71
N GLN A 189 -33.72 -8.26 -4.22
CA GLN A 189 -33.74 -7.44 -5.43
C GLN A 189 -34.05 -8.26 -6.69
N VAL A 190 -33.67 -9.55 -6.71
CA VAL A 190 -33.86 -10.44 -7.87
C VAL A 190 -35.22 -11.15 -7.83
N THR A 191 -35.59 -11.69 -6.68
CA THR A 191 -36.74 -12.60 -6.51
C THR A 191 -37.92 -11.97 -5.76
N GLY A 192 -37.76 -10.73 -5.26
CA GLY A 192 -38.72 -10.07 -4.38
C GLY A 192 -38.70 -10.57 -2.93
N THR A 193 -37.94 -11.63 -2.63
CA THR A 193 -37.95 -12.28 -1.31
C THR A 193 -36.58 -12.22 -0.62
N TYR A 194 -36.55 -11.76 0.63
CA TYR A 194 -35.35 -11.82 1.46
C TYR A 194 -35.19 -13.20 2.11
N THR A 195 -34.02 -13.83 1.96
CA THR A 195 -33.70 -15.09 2.65
C THR A 195 -32.23 -15.17 3.00
N THR A 196 -31.93 -15.76 4.16
CA THR A 196 -30.56 -16.15 4.56
C THR A 196 -30.37 -17.65 4.51
N ASP A 197 -31.38 -18.40 4.04
CA ASP A 197 -31.29 -19.84 3.87
C ASP A 197 -30.36 -20.18 2.70
N MET A 198 -29.35 -21.00 2.96
CA MET A 198 -28.32 -21.32 1.97
C MET A 198 -28.87 -22.15 0.82
N GLY A 199 -29.88 -22.99 1.05
CA GLY A 199 -30.53 -23.78 0.01
C GLY A 199 -31.27 -22.87 -0.97
N GLN A 200 -32.05 -21.92 -0.46
CA GLN A 200 -32.76 -20.94 -1.29
C GLN A 200 -31.80 -20.00 -2.04
N LEU A 201 -30.74 -19.53 -1.38
CA LEU A 201 -29.73 -18.69 -2.03
C LEU A 201 -28.99 -19.44 -3.16
N GLN A 202 -28.69 -20.73 -2.97
CA GLN A 202 -28.10 -21.56 -4.02
C GLN A 202 -29.06 -21.82 -5.18
N GLN A 203 -30.36 -21.97 -4.92
CA GLN A 203 -31.38 -22.07 -5.97
C GLN A 203 -31.41 -20.79 -6.84
N THR A 204 -31.34 -19.61 -6.22
CA THR A 204 -31.28 -18.34 -6.97
C THR A 204 -30.00 -18.24 -7.81
N VAL A 205 -28.85 -18.70 -7.30
CA VAL A 205 -27.62 -18.77 -8.10
C VAL A 205 -27.82 -19.66 -9.32
N SER A 206 -28.38 -20.86 -9.14
CA SER A 206 -28.62 -21.80 -10.24
C SER A 206 -29.59 -21.24 -11.28
N HIS A 207 -30.64 -20.55 -10.83
CA HIS A 207 -31.58 -19.86 -11.73
C HIS A 207 -30.89 -18.75 -12.54
N LEU A 208 -30.15 -17.86 -11.88
CA LEU A 208 -29.40 -16.80 -12.56
C LEU A 208 -28.32 -17.35 -13.50
N GLN A 209 -27.69 -18.48 -13.15
CA GLN A 209 -26.74 -19.16 -14.02
C GLN A 209 -27.42 -19.67 -15.30
N SER A 210 -28.61 -20.27 -15.19
CA SER A 210 -29.36 -20.74 -16.35
C SER A 210 -29.73 -19.60 -17.31
N ILE A 211 -30.06 -18.41 -16.78
CA ILE A 211 -30.32 -17.21 -17.59
C ILE A 211 -29.04 -16.72 -18.27
N ALA A 212 -27.90 -16.72 -17.56
CA ALA A 212 -26.61 -16.34 -18.13
C ALA A 212 -26.17 -17.28 -19.27
N ASP A 213 -26.40 -18.58 -19.12
CA ASP A 213 -26.07 -19.59 -20.13
C ASP A 213 -26.96 -19.41 -21.38
N ALA A 214 -28.26 -19.17 -21.21
CA ALA A 214 -29.18 -18.84 -22.32
C ALA A 214 -28.87 -17.48 -22.98
N GLY A 215 -28.33 -16.51 -22.22
CA GLY A 215 -27.91 -15.21 -22.75
C GLY A 215 -26.78 -15.28 -23.78
N LYS A 216 -25.97 -16.36 -23.76
CA LYS A 216 -24.95 -16.60 -24.77
C LYS A 216 -25.57 -16.77 -26.16
N GLU A 217 -26.66 -17.55 -26.26
CA GLU A 217 -27.46 -17.71 -27.48
C GLU A 217 -27.98 -16.35 -27.98
N CYS A 218 -28.55 -15.53 -27.10
CA CYS A 218 -29.01 -14.19 -27.46
C CYS A 218 -27.88 -13.30 -28.00
N THR A 219 -26.70 -13.34 -27.39
CA THR A 219 -25.55 -12.51 -27.77
C THR A 219 -24.98 -12.92 -29.12
N ASP A 220 -24.87 -14.23 -29.37
CA ASP A 220 -24.40 -14.77 -30.65
C ASP A 220 -25.35 -14.36 -31.79
N ILE A 221 -26.66 -14.43 -31.56
CA ILE A 221 -27.68 -14.01 -32.54
C ILE A 221 -27.64 -12.50 -32.79
N ILE A 222 -27.48 -11.67 -31.74
CA ILE A 222 -27.39 -10.21 -31.88
C ILE A 222 -26.16 -9.82 -32.71
N ASN A 223 -25.00 -10.42 -32.43
CA ASN A 223 -23.78 -10.16 -33.18
C ASN A 223 -23.89 -10.64 -34.63
N ALA A 224 -24.51 -11.80 -34.86
CA ALA A 224 -24.72 -12.33 -36.20
C ALA A 224 -25.70 -11.47 -37.02
N ALA A 225 -26.79 -11.00 -36.41
CA ALA A 225 -27.74 -10.09 -37.04
C ALA A 225 -27.09 -8.73 -37.37
N ALA A 226 -26.29 -8.18 -36.45
CA ALA A 226 -25.56 -6.93 -36.67
C ALA A 226 -24.52 -7.04 -37.81
N ASN A 227 -23.80 -8.17 -37.91
CA ASN A 227 -22.86 -8.42 -39.01
C ASN A 227 -23.54 -8.58 -40.36
N ALA A 228 -24.83 -8.93 -40.38
CA ALA A 228 -25.64 -9.06 -41.58
C ALA A 228 -26.43 -7.78 -41.91
N ASP A 229 -26.27 -6.69 -41.14
CA ASP A 229 -27.09 -5.47 -41.23
C ASP A 229 -28.61 -5.72 -41.13
N MET A 230 -29.00 -6.73 -40.36
CA MET A 230 -30.39 -7.16 -40.15
C MET A 230 -30.83 -6.94 -38.71
N THR A 231 -32.14 -6.71 -38.50
CA THR A 231 -32.71 -6.80 -37.15
C THR A 231 -32.78 -8.27 -36.71
N VAL A 232 -32.75 -8.53 -35.40
CA VAL A 232 -32.83 -9.90 -34.85
C VAL A 232 -34.03 -10.71 -35.41
N PRO A 233 -35.26 -10.17 -35.49
CA PRO A 233 -36.38 -10.90 -36.09
C PRO A 233 -36.18 -11.22 -37.58
N GLN A 234 -35.58 -10.30 -38.34
CA GLN A 234 -35.26 -10.53 -39.76
C GLN A 234 -34.20 -11.62 -39.94
N TYR A 235 -33.15 -11.60 -39.10
CA TYR A 235 -32.08 -12.59 -39.15
C TYR A 235 -32.59 -14.01 -38.83
N LEU A 236 -33.44 -14.15 -37.82
CA LEU A 236 -34.05 -15.43 -37.46
C LEU A 236 -34.95 -15.98 -38.57
N ALA A 237 -35.79 -15.12 -39.17
CA ALA A 237 -36.66 -15.50 -40.28
C ALA A 237 -35.86 -15.91 -41.53
N ALA A 238 -34.78 -15.19 -41.85
CA ALA A 238 -33.95 -15.47 -43.02
C ALA A 238 -33.16 -16.79 -42.90
N ASN A 239 -32.85 -17.23 -41.68
CA ASN A 239 -32.07 -18.45 -41.43
C ASN A 239 -32.91 -19.63 -40.94
N ASN A 240 -34.25 -19.53 -40.93
CA ASN A 240 -35.16 -20.56 -40.37
C ASN A 240 -34.77 -21.00 -38.94
N MET A 241 -34.29 -20.06 -38.12
CA MET A 241 -33.87 -20.31 -36.75
C MET A 241 -34.97 -19.91 -35.76
N SER A 242 -35.17 -20.71 -34.71
CA SER A 242 -36.03 -20.37 -33.57
C SER A 242 -35.21 -20.20 -32.30
N LEU A 243 -35.51 -19.17 -31.52
CA LEU A 243 -34.92 -18.97 -30.18
C LEU A 243 -35.37 -20.08 -29.23
N SER A 244 -34.49 -20.49 -28.32
CA SER A 244 -34.92 -21.28 -27.16
C SER A 244 -35.97 -20.51 -26.33
N ALA A 245 -36.85 -21.24 -25.63
CA ALA A 245 -37.87 -20.60 -24.78
C ALA A 245 -37.25 -19.68 -23.71
N ALA A 246 -36.05 -20.02 -23.23
CA ALA A 246 -35.29 -19.19 -22.30
C ALA A 246 -34.77 -17.91 -22.98
N ALA A 247 -34.21 -18.01 -24.20
CA ALA A 247 -33.75 -16.86 -24.95
C ALA A 247 -34.91 -15.92 -25.34
N GLN A 248 -36.07 -16.48 -25.73
CA GLN A 248 -37.29 -15.71 -26.01
C GLN A 248 -37.74 -14.88 -24.79
N ASN A 249 -37.72 -15.47 -23.60
CA ASN A 249 -38.06 -14.78 -22.35
C ASN A 249 -37.07 -13.65 -22.02
N ILE A 250 -35.79 -13.81 -22.34
CA ILE A 250 -34.77 -12.75 -22.14
C ILE A 250 -35.09 -11.54 -23.03
N PHE A 251 -35.37 -11.74 -24.31
CA PHE A 251 -35.73 -10.65 -25.22
C PHE A 251 -36.98 -9.90 -24.76
N ASN A 252 -38.02 -10.63 -24.34
CA ASN A 252 -39.27 -10.04 -23.85
C ASN A 252 -39.08 -9.25 -22.54
N THR A 253 -38.27 -9.77 -21.62
CA THR A 253 -38.03 -9.14 -20.31
C THR A 253 -37.11 -7.92 -20.41
N ALA A 254 -36.10 -7.97 -21.29
CA ALA A 254 -35.26 -6.82 -21.59
C ALA A 254 -36.09 -5.68 -22.22
N ALA A 255 -36.97 -6.02 -23.17
CA ALA A 255 -37.88 -5.05 -23.78
C ALA A 255 -38.85 -4.44 -22.75
N ALA A 256 -39.44 -5.26 -21.87
CA ALA A 256 -40.34 -4.79 -20.81
C ALA A 256 -39.64 -3.89 -19.77
N SER A 257 -38.33 -4.02 -19.59
CA SER A 257 -37.52 -3.19 -18.69
C SER A 257 -36.90 -1.96 -19.37
N GLY A 258 -37.15 -1.76 -20.67
CA GLY A 258 -36.59 -0.65 -21.44
C GLY A 258 -35.06 -0.72 -21.59
N GLN A 259 -34.47 -1.92 -21.43
CA GLN A 259 -33.03 -2.14 -21.55
C GLN A 259 -32.71 -2.92 -22.83
N GLU A 260 -31.56 -2.62 -23.43
CA GLU A 260 -31.00 -3.49 -24.45
C GLU A 260 -30.56 -4.82 -23.83
N VAL A 261 -30.74 -5.93 -24.56
CA VAL A 261 -30.38 -7.28 -24.11
C VAL A 261 -28.93 -7.38 -23.60
N PRO A 262 -27.91 -6.77 -24.23
CA PRO A 262 -26.54 -6.78 -23.70
C PRO A 262 -26.41 -6.12 -22.32
N ALA A 263 -27.12 -5.01 -22.08
CA ALA A 263 -27.10 -4.31 -20.79
C ALA A 263 -27.79 -5.13 -19.69
N TYR A 264 -28.92 -5.77 -20.03
CA TYR A 264 -29.65 -6.66 -19.13
C TYR A 264 -28.82 -7.89 -18.74
N LEU A 265 -28.17 -8.54 -19.72
CA LEU A 265 -27.29 -9.69 -19.48
C LEU A 265 -26.06 -9.31 -18.65
N ALA A 266 -25.47 -8.14 -18.88
CA ALA A 266 -24.37 -7.62 -18.05
C ALA A 266 -24.80 -7.41 -16.59
N ALA A 267 -26.01 -6.90 -16.35
CA ALA A 267 -26.56 -6.72 -15.01
C ALA A 267 -26.79 -8.07 -14.29
N ILE A 268 -27.31 -9.07 -14.99
CA ILE A 268 -27.47 -10.44 -14.48
C ILE A 268 -26.13 -11.07 -14.15
N GLY A 269 -25.15 -11.01 -15.07
CA GLY A 269 -23.81 -11.54 -14.84
C GLY A 269 -23.13 -10.90 -13.62
N LYS A 270 -23.30 -9.59 -13.43
CA LYS A 270 -22.82 -8.87 -12.23
C LYS A 270 -23.52 -9.37 -10.96
N THR A 271 -24.83 -9.59 -11.01
CA THR A 271 -25.62 -10.07 -9.87
C THR A 271 -25.25 -11.50 -9.48
N LEU A 272 -25.19 -12.39 -10.46
CA LEU A 272 -24.81 -13.79 -10.31
C LEU A 272 -23.42 -13.95 -9.68
N SER A 273 -22.43 -13.23 -10.22
CA SER A 273 -21.07 -13.24 -9.69
C SER A 273 -21.02 -12.71 -8.25
N THR A 274 -21.75 -11.63 -7.96
CA THR A 274 -21.82 -11.06 -6.60
C THR A 274 -22.47 -12.02 -5.61
N LEU A 275 -23.57 -12.70 -6.00
CA LEU A 275 -24.28 -13.65 -5.16
C LEU A 275 -23.39 -14.86 -4.82
N LYS A 276 -22.72 -15.44 -5.84
CA LYS A 276 -21.76 -16.55 -5.65
C LYS A 276 -20.65 -16.18 -4.68
N ILE A 277 -20.09 -14.98 -4.79
CA ILE A 277 -19.03 -14.50 -3.89
C ILE A 277 -19.53 -14.48 -2.44
N TYR A 278 -20.71 -13.90 -2.17
CA TYR A 278 -21.19 -13.79 -0.79
C TYR A 278 -21.62 -15.12 -0.17
N ILE A 279 -22.22 -16.02 -0.96
CA ILE A 279 -22.65 -17.35 -0.51
C ILE A 279 -21.43 -18.24 -0.19
N THR A 280 -20.33 -18.09 -0.92
CA THR A 280 -19.10 -18.85 -0.68
C THR A 280 -18.11 -18.15 0.26
N SER A 281 -18.45 -16.96 0.74
CA SER A 281 -17.58 -16.13 1.57
C SER A 281 -17.35 -16.75 2.95
N GLN A 282 -16.08 -17.01 3.25
CA GLN A 282 -15.66 -17.49 4.57
C GLN A 282 -14.72 -16.48 5.24
N LEU A 283 -14.79 -16.42 6.58
CA LEU A 283 -13.92 -15.58 7.40
C LEU A 283 -12.88 -16.42 8.12
N ASN A 284 -11.61 -16.06 7.97
CA ASN A 284 -10.51 -16.61 8.75
C ASN A 284 -10.59 -16.11 10.21
N VAL A 285 -10.86 -17.01 11.16
CA VAL A 285 -11.08 -16.69 12.57
C VAL A 285 -9.79 -16.22 13.26
N THR A 286 -8.65 -16.83 12.92
CA THR A 286 -7.33 -16.43 13.45
C THR A 286 -7.08 -14.94 13.18
N CYS A 287 -7.38 -14.49 11.96
CA CYS A 287 -7.25 -13.09 11.57
C CYS A 287 -8.12 -12.18 12.45
N LEU A 288 -9.39 -12.53 12.65
CA LEU A 288 -10.31 -11.75 13.48
C LEU A 288 -9.85 -11.62 14.94
N ILE A 289 -9.42 -12.73 15.55
CA ILE A 289 -8.93 -12.74 16.94
C ILE A 289 -7.70 -11.84 17.06
N VAL A 290 -6.72 -11.99 16.17
CA VAL A 290 -5.51 -11.16 16.18
C VAL A 290 -5.86 -9.68 16.02
N GLY A 291 -6.77 -9.32 15.12
CA GLY A 291 -7.19 -7.93 14.95
C GLY A 291 -7.89 -7.35 16.18
N ILE A 292 -8.74 -8.12 16.87
CA ILE A 292 -9.36 -7.71 18.13
C ILE A 292 -8.28 -7.48 19.21
N LEU A 293 -7.32 -8.40 19.33
CA LEU A 293 -6.22 -8.26 20.29
C LEU A 293 -5.37 -7.02 20.02
N ILE A 294 -5.05 -6.73 18.75
CA ILE A 294 -4.33 -5.51 18.36
C ILE A 294 -5.15 -4.26 18.70
N ALA A 295 -6.45 -4.25 18.39
CA ALA A 295 -7.33 -3.12 18.64
C ALA A 295 -7.46 -2.82 20.15
N VAL A 296 -7.68 -3.86 20.97
CA VAL A 296 -7.72 -3.75 22.44
C VAL A 296 -6.37 -3.33 22.99
N GLY A 297 -5.28 -3.95 22.52
CA GLY A 297 -3.91 -3.60 22.90
C GLY A 297 -3.59 -2.13 22.63
N PHE A 298 -4.05 -1.58 21.51
CA PHE A 298 -3.89 -0.17 21.18
C PHE A 298 -4.67 0.76 22.13
N VAL A 299 -5.90 0.40 22.50
CA VAL A 299 -6.70 1.14 23.50
C VAL A 299 -5.96 1.15 24.84
N VAL A 300 -5.53 -0.03 25.30
CA VAL A 300 -4.78 -0.19 26.56
C VAL A 300 -3.49 0.63 26.54
N PHE A 301 -2.71 0.54 25.46
CA PHE A 301 -1.48 1.32 25.28
C PHE A 301 -1.75 2.83 25.36
N THR A 302 -2.81 3.31 24.72
CA THR A 302 -3.18 4.73 24.71
C THR A 302 -3.55 5.22 26.13
N VAL A 303 -4.33 4.43 26.86
CA VAL A 303 -4.72 4.74 28.25
C VAL A 303 -3.50 4.75 29.18
N ILE A 304 -2.64 3.73 29.10
CA ILE A 304 -1.42 3.63 29.91
C ILE A 304 -0.48 4.80 29.60
N ASN A 305 -0.27 5.10 28.31
CA ASN A 305 0.63 6.17 27.89
C ASN A 305 0.12 7.54 28.35
N ARG A 306 -1.20 7.78 28.31
CA ARG A 306 -1.82 8.99 28.86
C ARG A 306 -1.58 9.11 30.36
N LYS A 307 -1.81 8.03 31.15
CA LYS A 307 -1.53 8.02 32.60
C LYS A 307 -0.05 8.33 32.89
N ARG A 308 0.88 7.78 32.10
CA ARG A 308 2.32 8.07 32.22
C ARG A 308 2.66 9.53 31.94
N LEU A 309 2.02 10.15 30.93
CA LEU A 309 2.24 11.56 30.59
C LEU A 309 1.70 12.50 31.68
N ILE A 310 0.52 12.20 32.24
CA ILE A 310 -0.05 12.95 33.37
C ILE A 310 0.86 12.86 34.59
N LYS A 311 1.35 11.66 34.93
CA LYS A 311 2.27 11.45 36.06
C LYS A 311 3.58 12.25 35.91
N LYS A 312 4.02 12.51 34.68
CA LYS A 312 5.22 13.31 34.37
C LYS A 312 4.94 14.81 34.23
N GLY A 313 3.71 15.26 34.47
CA GLY A 313 3.33 16.68 34.36
C GLY A 313 3.26 17.22 32.93
N TYR A 314 3.24 16.37 31.90
CA TYR A 314 3.10 16.82 30.51
C TYR A 314 1.65 17.24 30.21
N LYS A 315 1.49 18.28 29.38
CA LYS A 315 0.18 18.64 28.83
C LYS A 315 -0.33 17.51 27.94
N VAL A 316 -1.50 16.96 28.28
CA VAL A 316 -2.18 15.90 27.51
C VAL A 316 -3.39 16.44 26.77
N ASP A 317 -3.76 15.77 25.67
CA ASP A 317 -4.99 16.05 24.92
C ASP A 317 -6.24 15.85 25.82
N SER A 318 -7.33 16.54 25.48
CA SER A 318 -8.62 16.39 26.16
C SER A 318 -9.16 14.96 26.06
N LEU A 319 -9.90 14.51 27.07
CA LEU A 319 -10.47 13.15 27.10
C LEU A 319 -11.29 12.84 25.84
N ALA A 320 -12.18 13.75 25.44
CA ALA A 320 -12.99 13.59 24.23
C ALA A 320 -12.12 13.38 22.98
N THR A 321 -11.04 14.16 22.83
CA THR A 321 -10.12 14.02 21.68
C THR A 321 -9.45 12.65 21.67
N VAL A 322 -9.03 12.15 22.84
CA VAL A 322 -8.41 10.83 22.96
C VAL A 322 -9.40 9.73 22.64
N ILE A 323 -10.62 9.79 23.17
CA ILE A 323 -11.67 8.79 22.92
C ILE A 323 -12.02 8.75 21.44
N ILE A 324 -12.29 9.89 20.80
CA ILE A 324 -12.66 9.95 19.38
C ILE A 324 -11.54 9.37 18.49
N LYS A 325 -10.28 9.77 18.73
CA LYS A 325 -9.13 9.23 17.97
C LYS A 325 -8.98 7.73 18.16
N THR A 326 -9.11 7.26 19.40
CA THR A 326 -8.93 5.86 19.73
C THR A 326 -10.05 5.02 19.11
N ALA A 327 -11.30 5.49 19.18
CA ALA A 327 -12.45 4.83 18.56
C ALA A 327 -12.31 4.78 17.03
N LEU A 328 -11.82 5.85 16.39
CA LEU A 328 -11.58 5.88 14.95
C LEU A 328 -10.52 4.83 14.55
N ILE A 329 -9.36 4.82 15.20
CA ILE A 329 -8.28 3.86 14.90
C ILE A 329 -8.74 2.43 15.19
N PHE A 330 -9.46 2.22 16.29
CA PHE A 330 -10.06 0.94 16.65
C PHE A 330 -11.00 0.43 15.55
N GLY A 331 -11.92 1.29 15.07
CA GLY A 331 -12.82 0.97 13.96
C GLY A 331 -12.08 0.64 12.66
N VAL A 332 -11.02 1.38 12.34
CA VAL A 332 -10.19 1.11 11.15
C VAL A 332 -9.47 -0.24 11.26
N ILE A 333 -8.91 -0.58 12.44
CA ILE A 333 -8.25 -1.88 12.67
C ILE A 333 -9.25 -3.02 12.49
N LEU A 334 -10.43 -2.93 13.10
CA LEU A 334 -11.47 -3.96 12.96
C LEU A 334 -11.97 -4.08 11.53
N TRP A 335 -12.20 -2.96 10.85
CA TRP A 335 -12.61 -2.96 9.45
C TRP A 335 -11.56 -3.61 8.55
N LEU A 336 -10.28 -3.26 8.72
CA LEU A 336 -9.19 -3.83 7.94
C LEU A 336 -9.05 -5.34 8.20
N THR A 337 -9.12 -5.73 9.47
CA THR A 337 -9.04 -7.14 9.88
C THR A 337 -10.20 -7.94 9.29
N TYR A 338 -11.43 -7.43 9.34
CA TYR A 338 -12.59 -8.07 8.72
C TYR A 338 -12.39 -8.26 7.21
N LYS A 339 -11.84 -7.26 6.51
CA LYS A 339 -11.53 -7.36 5.08
C LYS A 339 -10.44 -8.38 4.76
N LEU A 340 -9.41 -8.50 5.60
CA LEU A 340 -8.38 -9.53 5.42
C LEU A 340 -8.92 -10.94 5.73
N ALA A 341 -9.75 -11.05 6.77
CA ALA A 341 -10.39 -12.31 7.17
C ALA A 341 -11.29 -12.86 6.08
N GLY A 342 -12.04 -12.01 5.37
CA GLY A 342 -12.92 -12.39 4.24
C GLY A 342 -12.20 -12.70 2.93
N TYR A 343 -10.87 -12.79 2.92
CA TYR A 343 -10.12 -13.29 1.77
C TYR A 343 -9.42 -14.61 2.12
N LYS A 344 -8.18 -14.54 2.61
CA LYS A 344 -7.39 -15.70 3.03
C LYS A 344 -6.82 -15.53 4.45
N GLY A 345 -7.12 -14.41 5.12
CA GLY A 345 -6.59 -14.08 6.44
C GLY A 345 -5.36 -13.18 6.38
N ILE A 346 -4.44 -13.37 7.32
CA ILE A 346 -3.24 -12.52 7.46
C ILE A 346 -2.16 -13.00 6.49
N PRO A 347 -1.69 -12.17 5.55
CA PRO A 347 -0.54 -12.48 4.71
C PRO A 347 0.72 -12.55 5.56
N THR A 348 1.60 -13.52 5.31
CA THR A 348 2.88 -13.62 6.04
C THR A 348 3.78 -12.41 5.81
N VAL A 349 3.67 -11.77 4.63
CA VAL A 349 4.35 -10.49 4.34
C VAL A 349 3.95 -9.36 5.29
N LEU A 350 2.71 -9.33 5.79
CA LEU A 350 2.26 -8.32 6.75
C LEU A 350 3.05 -8.43 8.07
N ILE A 351 3.41 -9.66 8.48
CA ILE A 351 4.20 -9.91 9.70
C ILE A 351 5.58 -9.27 9.57
N TRP A 352 6.23 -9.46 8.42
CA TRP A 352 7.54 -8.87 8.13
C TRP A 352 7.49 -7.35 8.06
N ILE A 353 6.46 -6.80 7.40
CA ILE A 353 6.22 -5.35 7.37
C ILE A 353 6.06 -4.82 8.80
N ALA A 354 5.19 -5.43 9.62
CA ALA A 354 4.95 -5.01 10.99
C ALA A 354 6.23 -5.09 11.86
N LEU A 355 7.02 -6.15 11.70
CA LEU A 355 8.29 -6.34 12.40
C LEU A 355 9.28 -5.23 12.05
N ILE A 356 9.49 -4.96 10.76
CA ILE A 356 10.43 -3.93 10.29
C ILE A 356 9.98 -2.54 10.72
N LEU A 357 8.71 -2.20 10.49
CA LEU A 357 8.17 -0.91 10.88
C LEU A 357 8.25 -0.70 12.40
N GLY A 358 7.92 -1.72 13.19
CA GLY A 358 8.04 -1.68 14.65
C GLY A 358 9.49 -1.49 15.11
N LEU A 359 10.42 -2.25 14.55
CA LEU A 359 11.85 -2.17 14.84
C LEU A 359 12.40 -0.78 14.52
N PHE A 360 12.14 -0.26 13.31
CA PHE A 360 12.67 1.04 12.92
C PHE A 360 11.93 2.20 13.58
N ALA A 361 10.66 2.05 13.94
CA ALA A 361 9.96 3.01 14.81
C ALA A 361 10.62 3.08 16.19
N TYR A 362 11.03 1.93 16.75
CA TYR A 362 11.80 1.89 17.99
C TYR A 362 13.19 2.52 17.81
N ILE A 363 13.93 2.16 16.77
CA ILE A 363 15.27 2.72 16.49
C ILE A 363 15.20 4.24 16.37
N THR A 364 14.31 4.77 15.53
CA THR A 364 14.21 6.22 15.27
C THR A 364 13.77 7.02 16.50
N THR A 365 12.98 6.44 17.42
CA THR A 365 12.42 7.19 18.56
C THR A 365 13.08 6.91 19.91
N LYS A 366 13.70 5.74 20.10
CA LYS A 366 14.21 5.28 21.40
C LYS A 366 15.72 5.10 21.46
N THR A 367 16.41 5.04 20.32
CA THR A 367 17.87 4.81 20.30
C THR A 367 18.67 6.10 20.07
N THR A 368 19.98 6.03 20.35
CA THR A 368 20.95 7.10 20.05
C THR A 368 21.06 7.36 18.56
N LEU A 369 21.10 6.29 17.75
CA LEU A 369 21.17 6.38 16.29
C LEU A 369 20.03 7.23 15.74
N GLY A 370 18.79 6.96 16.17
CA GLY A 370 17.63 7.76 15.79
C GLY A 370 17.82 9.25 16.07
N ARG A 371 18.18 9.61 17.32
CA ARG A 371 18.41 11.01 17.71
C ARG A 371 19.50 11.67 16.86
N ASN A 372 20.57 10.94 16.55
CA ASN A 372 21.68 11.45 15.75
C ASN A 372 21.27 11.69 14.29
N LEU A 373 20.44 10.81 13.70
CA LEU A 373 19.89 11.03 12.36
C LEU A 373 19.09 12.34 12.29
N TYR A 374 18.17 12.56 13.23
CA TYR A 374 17.39 13.80 13.31
C TYR A 374 18.25 15.04 13.54
N ALA A 375 19.28 14.94 14.40
CA ALA A 375 20.19 16.05 14.68
C ALA A 375 21.00 16.44 13.43
N VAL A 376 21.59 15.46 12.75
CA VAL A 376 22.38 15.66 11.53
C VAL A 376 21.56 16.36 10.45
N GLY A 377 20.33 15.92 10.17
CA GLY A 377 19.51 16.58 9.17
C GLY A 377 18.96 17.94 9.57
N GLY A 378 18.84 18.22 10.87
CA GLY A 378 18.45 19.55 11.34
C GLY A 378 19.57 20.57 11.13
N ASN A 379 20.79 20.23 11.54
CA ASN A 379 21.99 21.02 11.29
C ASN A 379 23.25 20.17 11.50
N GLU A 380 23.86 19.72 10.39
CA GLU A 380 25.05 18.88 10.44
C GLU A 380 26.23 19.59 11.13
N LYS A 381 26.46 20.88 10.82
CA LYS A 381 27.58 21.64 11.39
C LYS A 381 27.47 21.76 12.91
N ALA A 382 26.29 22.11 13.42
CA ALA A 382 26.04 22.22 14.85
C ALA A 382 26.14 20.86 15.55
N THR A 383 25.63 19.80 14.90
CA THR A 383 25.71 18.43 15.40
C THR A 383 27.16 17.95 15.54
N ARG A 384 28.00 18.27 14.56
CA ARG A 384 29.44 17.97 14.62
C ARG A 384 30.16 18.73 15.73
N LEU A 385 29.83 20.00 15.94
CA LEU A 385 30.36 20.80 17.05
C LEU A 385 29.92 20.28 18.42
N SER A 386 28.79 19.57 18.48
CA SER A 386 28.30 18.87 19.68
C SER A 386 28.93 17.48 19.89
N GLY A 387 30.00 17.15 19.15
CA GLY A 387 30.78 15.92 19.34
C GLY A 387 30.20 14.66 18.68
N ILE A 388 29.16 14.78 17.85
CA ILE A 388 28.56 13.64 17.14
C ILE A 388 29.28 13.47 15.79
N ASP A 389 29.79 12.26 15.53
CA ASP A 389 30.42 11.92 14.26
C ASP A 389 29.37 11.78 13.13
N THR A 390 29.21 12.86 12.36
CA THR A 390 28.23 12.94 11.27
C THR A 390 28.53 11.95 10.14
N LYS A 391 29.80 11.57 9.95
CA LYS A 391 30.20 10.60 8.92
C LYS A 391 29.67 9.21 9.28
N LYS A 392 29.84 8.77 10.52
CA LYS A 392 29.31 7.47 10.97
C LYS A 392 27.79 7.41 10.88
N VAL A 393 27.11 8.51 11.20
CA VAL A 393 25.65 8.61 11.09
C VAL A 393 25.21 8.46 9.64
N MET A 394 25.80 9.21 8.71
CA MET A 394 25.54 9.08 7.27
C MET A 394 25.82 7.67 6.76
N PHE A 395 26.98 7.10 7.10
CA PHE A 395 27.36 5.74 6.71
C PHE A 395 26.34 4.70 7.19
N SER A 396 25.90 4.81 8.44
CA SER A 396 24.90 3.89 9.01
C SER A 396 23.53 4.02 8.35
N ALA A 397 23.13 5.23 7.94
CA ALA A 397 21.85 5.45 7.25
C ALA A 397 21.81 4.71 5.91
N TYR A 398 22.85 4.86 5.08
CA TYR A 398 22.95 4.18 3.78
C TYR A 398 23.18 2.68 3.92
N THR A 399 23.94 2.24 4.93
CA THR A 399 24.13 0.82 5.21
C THR A 399 22.81 0.14 5.57
N LEU A 400 22.01 0.75 6.45
CA LEU A 400 20.68 0.25 6.81
C LEU A 400 19.71 0.32 5.63
N MET A 401 19.81 1.34 4.78
CA MET A 401 19.02 1.40 3.55
C MET A 401 19.34 0.24 2.61
N GLY A 402 20.62 -0.10 2.42
CA GLY A 402 21.03 -1.24 1.62
C GLY A 402 20.49 -2.57 2.16
N VAL A 403 20.57 -2.80 3.48
CA VAL A 403 19.99 -4.01 4.10
C VAL A 403 18.48 -4.09 3.89
N LEU A 404 17.76 -2.98 4.06
CA LEU A 404 16.32 -2.92 3.82
C LEU A 404 15.97 -3.10 2.34
N ALA A 405 16.80 -2.63 1.41
CA ALA A 405 16.63 -2.88 -0.01
C ALA A 405 16.88 -4.35 -0.37
N GLY A 406 17.88 -5.00 0.24
CA GLY A 406 18.09 -6.45 0.13
C GLY A 406 16.87 -7.23 0.63
N PHE A 407 16.32 -6.86 1.80
CA PHE A 407 15.11 -7.48 2.34
C PHE A 407 13.86 -7.19 1.49
N ALA A 408 13.72 -5.99 0.93
CA ALA A 408 12.67 -5.70 -0.04
C ALA A 408 12.80 -6.57 -1.30
N GLY A 409 14.02 -6.91 -1.71
CA GLY A 409 14.32 -7.95 -2.72
C GLY A 409 13.72 -9.30 -2.35
N VAL A 410 13.94 -9.76 -1.12
CA VAL A 410 13.37 -11.01 -0.58
C VAL A 410 11.85 -11.02 -0.71
N LEU A 411 11.18 -9.97 -0.21
CA LEU A 411 9.72 -9.88 -0.27
C LEU A 411 9.20 -9.78 -1.71
N ASN A 412 9.90 -9.05 -2.57
CA ASN A 412 9.48 -8.83 -3.94
C ASN A 412 9.54 -10.12 -4.76
N ILE A 413 10.64 -10.88 -4.69
CA ILE A 413 10.72 -12.13 -5.45
C ILE A 413 9.79 -13.21 -4.89
N ALA A 414 9.51 -13.19 -3.58
CA ALA A 414 8.50 -14.05 -3.00
C ALA A 414 7.12 -13.70 -3.57
N ARG A 415 6.75 -12.41 -3.55
CA ARG A 415 5.44 -11.97 -4.00
C ARG A 415 5.21 -12.22 -5.49
N GLN A 416 6.24 -12.00 -6.30
CA GLN A 416 6.21 -12.17 -7.74
C GLN A 416 6.49 -13.61 -8.19
N MET A 417 6.77 -14.53 -7.26
CA MET A 417 7.16 -15.92 -7.55
C MET A 417 8.33 -16.01 -8.52
N GLY A 418 9.33 -15.15 -8.37
CA GLY A 418 10.47 -15.07 -9.29
C GLY A 418 11.15 -13.71 -9.31
N SER A 419 12.18 -13.60 -10.14
CA SER A 419 12.90 -12.37 -10.41
C SER A 419 13.08 -12.17 -11.91
N GLN A 420 12.94 -10.94 -12.38
CA GLN A 420 13.25 -10.54 -13.75
C GLN A 420 14.00 -9.20 -13.76
N PRO A 421 14.78 -8.89 -14.81
CA PRO A 421 15.68 -7.73 -14.78
C PRO A 421 15.00 -6.36 -14.76
N THR A 422 13.69 -6.31 -14.98
CA THR A 422 12.87 -5.08 -14.89
C THR A 422 12.25 -4.87 -13.51
N TYR A 423 12.37 -5.82 -12.58
CA TYR A 423 11.89 -5.62 -11.21
C TYR A 423 12.67 -4.53 -10.50
N GLY A 424 11.99 -3.80 -9.63
CA GLY A 424 12.57 -2.65 -8.94
C GLY A 424 12.57 -1.34 -9.74
N VAL A 425 12.15 -1.34 -11.01
CA VAL A 425 12.01 -0.09 -11.78
C VAL A 425 10.95 0.82 -11.12
N GLY A 426 11.36 2.03 -10.73
CA GLY A 426 10.46 3.02 -10.13
C GLY A 426 10.20 2.79 -8.63
N TYR A 427 10.80 1.78 -8.01
CA TYR A 427 10.60 1.51 -6.57
C TYR A 427 11.20 2.62 -5.70
N GLU A 428 12.29 3.24 -6.16
CA GLU A 428 12.86 4.45 -5.58
C GLU A 428 11.83 5.58 -5.54
N MET A 429 11.03 5.76 -6.60
CA MET A 429 10.01 6.82 -6.67
C MET A 429 8.86 6.54 -5.70
N ASP A 430 8.42 5.30 -5.59
CA ASP A 430 7.38 4.91 -4.63
C ASP A 430 7.85 5.07 -3.17
N ALA A 431 9.11 4.74 -2.87
CA ALA A 431 9.70 4.95 -1.55
C ALA A 431 9.81 6.44 -1.19
N ILE A 432 10.29 7.26 -2.13
CA ILE A 432 10.38 8.72 -1.98
C ILE A 432 8.99 9.32 -1.77
N ALA A 433 8.01 8.92 -2.58
CA ALA A 433 6.62 9.34 -2.46
C ALA A 433 6.04 8.97 -1.10
N ALA A 434 6.23 7.74 -0.63
CA ALA A 434 5.78 7.33 0.69
C ALA A 434 6.36 8.19 1.82
N CYS A 435 7.64 8.56 1.75
CA CYS A 435 8.27 9.44 2.74
C CYS A 435 7.71 10.87 2.70
N PHE A 436 7.61 11.49 1.51
CA PHE A 436 7.15 12.87 1.39
C PHE A 436 5.66 13.04 1.62
N ILE A 437 4.83 12.14 1.06
CA ILE A 437 3.40 12.04 1.37
C ILE A 437 3.20 11.78 2.86
N GLY A 438 4.10 11.00 3.47
CA GLY A 438 4.14 10.74 4.91
C GLY A 438 4.66 11.89 5.79
N GLY A 439 5.09 13.02 5.19
CA GLY A 439 5.49 14.22 5.92
C GLY A 439 6.96 14.29 6.33
N ALA A 440 7.82 13.48 5.70
CA ALA A 440 9.25 13.74 5.77
C ALA A 440 9.58 15.07 5.07
N SER A 441 10.55 15.80 5.60
CA SER A 441 10.98 17.08 5.00
C SER A 441 11.97 16.84 3.87
N ALA A 442 11.82 17.57 2.77
CA ALA A 442 12.79 17.58 1.66
C ALA A 442 14.20 18.04 2.07
N TYR A 443 14.32 18.74 3.20
CA TYR A 443 15.59 19.23 3.74
C TYR A 443 16.12 18.37 4.91
N GLY A 444 15.41 17.30 5.28
CA GLY A 444 15.79 16.41 6.38
C GLY A 444 15.45 16.93 7.78
N GLY A 445 15.90 16.19 8.79
CA GLY A 445 15.71 16.50 10.22
C GLY A 445 14.28 16.35 10.74
N THR A 446 13.29 16.04 9.89
CA THR A 446 11.91 15.77 10.30
C THR A 446 11.28 14.67 9.45
N GLY A 447 10.50 13.80 10.08
CA GLY A 447 9.81 12.68 9.46
C GLY A 447 9.54 11.59 10.49
N SER A 448 8.68 10.62 10.19
CA SER A 448 8.41 9.51 11.12
C SER A 448 8.01 8.25 10.37
N ILE A 449 8.30 7.09 10.96
CA ILE A 449 7.89 5.79 10.42
C ILE A 449 6.36 5.71 10.31
N GLY A 450 5.62 6.24 11.28
CA GLY A 450 4.15 6.33 11.20
C GLY A 450 3.66 7.13 9.99
N GLY A 451 4.36 8.20 9.63
CA GLY A 451 4.11 8.95 8.40
C GLY A 451 4.36 8.13 7.14
N VAL A 452 5.49 7.42 7.08
CA VAL A 452 5.83 6.50 5.98
C VAL A 452 4.77 5.43 5.79
N ILE A 453 4.20 4.88 6.87
CA ILE A 453 3.12 3.88 6.80
C ILE A 453 1.89 4.47 6.09
N ILE A 454 1.48 5.69 6.44
CA ILE A 454 0.33 6.35 5.82
C ILE A 454 0.64 6.67 4.35
N GLY A 455 1.84 7.15 4.05
CA GLY A 455 2.27 7.44 2.68
C GLY A 455 2.36 6.20 1.79
N ALA A 456 2.92 5.11 2.30
CA ALA A 456 3.01 3.82 1.61
C ALA A 456 1.61 3.21 1.39
N ALA A 457 0.73 3.30 2.37
CA ALA A 457 -0.67 2.88 2.22
C ALA A 457 -1.39 3.71 1.14
N LEU A 458 -1.18 5.03 1.10
CA LEU A 458 -1.73 5.89 0.05
C LEU A 458 -1.22 5.47 -1.34
N CYS A 459 0.10 5.30 -1.48
CA CYS A 459 0.70 4.84 -2.74
C CYS A 459 0.11 3.49 -3.16
N GLY A 460 -0.09 2.58 -2.21
CA GLY A 460 -0.69 1.28 -2.51
C GLY A 460 -2.15 1.34 -2.93
N ILE A 461 -2.96 2.22 -2.32
CA ILE A 461 -4.34 2.46 -2.75
C ILE A 461 -4.37 3.04 -4.15
N ILE A 462 -3.46 3.97 -4.48
CA ILE A 462 -3.35 4.55 -5.84
C ILE A 462 -2.98 3.46 -6.85
N ASN A 463 -1.95 2.65 -6.55
CA ASN A 463 -1.48 1.58 -7.42
C ASN A 463 -2.58 0.56 -7.71
N GLN A 464 -3.20 0.01 -6.66
CA GLN A 464 -4.27 -0.97 -6.85
C GLN A 464 -5.52 -0.33 -7.44
N GLY A 465 -5.87 0.89 -7.04
CA GLY A 465 -7.02 1.61 -7.55
C GLY A 465 -6.98 1.79 -9.06
N MET A 466 -5.83 2.21 -9.60
CA MET A 466 -5.64 2.36 -11.05
C MET A 466 -5.62 1.04 -11.80
N VAL A 467 -5.01 0.00 -11.22
CA VAL A 467 -5.04 -1.36 -11.80
C VAL A 467 -6.47 -1.88 -11.91
N ILE A 468 -7.28 -1.69 -10.87
CA ILE A 468 -8.69 -2.11 -10.85
C ILE A 468 -9.53 -1.26 -11.80
N ALA A 469 -9.24 0.04 -11.90
CA ALA A 469 -9.83 0.95 -12.88
C ALA A 469 -9.34 0.70 -14.32
N LYS A 470 -8.60 -0.40 -14.57
CA LYS A 470 -8.08 -0.81 -15.88
C LYS A 470 -7.23 0.28 -16.57
N THR A 471 -6.57 1.11 -15.78
CA THR A 471 -5.72 2.20 -16.28
C THR A 471 -4.37 1.64 -16.75
N PRO A 472 -3.92 1.92 -17.99
CA PRO A 472 -2.64 1.43 -18.49
C PRO A 472 -1.44 1.93 -17.66
N THR A 473 -0.39 1.12 -17.55
CA THR A 473 0.78 1.38 -16.69
C THR A 473 1.46 2.73 -16.95
N ASN A 474 1.51 3.20 -18.20
CA ASN A 474 2.11 4.50 -18.53
C ASN A 474 1.39 5.68 -17.85
N TYR A 475 0.04 5.63 -17.82
CA TYR A 475 -0.75 6.63 -17.10
C TYR A 475 -0.56 6.53 -15.59
N GLN A 476 -0.35 5.33 -15.06
CA GLN A 476 -0.05 5.13 -13.64
C GLN A 476 1.23 5.87 -13.25
N THR A 477 2.28 5.78 -14.08
CA THR A 477 3.55 6.48 -13.85
C THR A 477 3.38 8.00 -13.88
N VAL A 478 2.56 8.54 -14.80
CA VAL A 478 2.24 9.98 -14.84
C VAL A 478 1.54 10.42 -13.55
N VAL A 479 0.50 9.69 -13.14
CA VAL A 479 -0.25 10.00 -11.90
C VAL A 479 0.66 9.95 -10.68
N LYS A 480 1.53 8.93 -10.56
CA LYS A 480 2.52 8.83 -9.49
C LYS A 480 3.43 10.06 -9.43
N GLY A 481 3.96 10.48 -10.58
CA GLY A 481 4.82 11.67 -10.68
C GLY A 481 4.10 12.95 -10.24
N LEU A 482 2.84 13.14 -10.66
CA LEU A 482 2.02 14.30 -10.27
C LEU A 482 1.71 14.30 -8.77
N VAL A 483 1.34 13.15 -8.20
CA VAL A 483 1.05 13.02 -6.76
C VAL A 483 2.29 13.35 -5.92
N LEU A 484 3.46 12.83 -6.32
CA LEU A 484 4.73 13.15 -5.68
C LEU A 484 5.04 14.66 -5.78
N LEU A 485 4.90 15.26 -6.96
CA LEU A 485 5.15 16.68 -7.17
C LEU A 485 4.24 17.53 -6.26
N VAL A 486 2.94 17.22 -6.19
CA VAL A 486 1.99 17.93 -5.32
C VAL A 486 2.39 17.79 -3.85
N ALA A 487 2.78 16.59 -3.40
CA ALA A 487 3.21 16.37 -2.02
C ALA A 487 4.46 17.20 -1.66
N VAL A 488 5.47 17.21 -2.53
CA VAL A 488 6.72 17.95 -2.34
C VAL A 488 6.49 19.46 -2.41
N LEU A 489 5.76 19.96 -3.41
CA LEU A 489 5.43 21.39 -3.53
C LEU A 489 4.69 21.89 -2.29
N PHE A 490 3.74 21.09 -1.80
CA PHE A 490 3.00 21.42 -0.59
C PHE A 490 3.90 21.52 0.64
N ASP A 491 4.81 20.56 0.85
CA ASP A 491 5.80 20.64 1.94
C ASP A 491 6.69 21.88 1.79
N VAL A 492 7.25 22.12 0.61
CA VAL A 492 8.13 23.27 0.34
C VAL A 492 7.42 24.60 0.64
N VAL A 493 6.20 24.80 0.12
CA VAL A 493 5.41 26.03 0.36
C VAL A 493 5.10 26.19 1.85
N MET A 494 4.73 25.12 2.56
CA MET A 494 4.51 25.17 3.99
C MET A 494 5.77 25.54 4.78
N GLN A 495 6.93 25.03 4.36
CA GLN A 495 8.20 25.34 4.98
C GLN A 495 8.62 26.79 4.74
N MET A 496 8.43 27.32 3.53
CA MET A 496 8.68 28.73 3.23
C MET A 496 7.83 29.64 4.14
N ARG A 497 6.54 29.32 4.29
CA ARG A 497 5.64 30.04 5.20
C ARG A 497 6.10 29.96 6.67
N ARG A 498 6.62 28.82 7.12
CA ARG A 498 7.17 28.65 8.48
C ARG A 498 8.42 29.51 8.69
N LYS A 499 9.38 29.47 7.77
CA LYS A 499 10.62 30.27 7.84
C LYS A 499 10.29 31.76 7.82
N GLY A 500 9.35 32.19 6.97
CA GLY A 500 8.86 33.58 6.93
C GLY A 500 8.23 34.02 8.26
N ALA A 501 7.36 33.21 8.85
CA ALA A 501 6.76 33.49 10.14
C ALA A 501 7.78 33.55 11.29
N GLN A 502 8.81 32.69 11.27
CA GLN A 502 9.91 32.74 12.24
C GLN A 502 10.77 33.99 12.09
N LYS A 503 11.09 34.39 10.85
CA LYS A 503 11.81 35.65 10.58
C LYS A 503 11.00 36.85 11.08
N LYS A 504 9.70 36.90 10.80
CA LYS A 504 8.80 37.96 11.28
C LYS A 504 8.79 38.04 12.80
N LYS A 505 8.62 36.91 13.50
CA LYS A 505 8.69 36.87 14.97
C LYS A 505 10.04 37.32 15.53
N LYS A 506 11.14 36.94 14.89
CA LYS A 506 12.49 37.39 15.30
C LYS A 506 12.65 38.90 15.10
N ALA A 507 12.16 39.44 13.99
CA ALA A 507 12.18 40.87 13.73
C ALA A 507 11.31 41.65 14.73
N GLU A 508 10.08 41.19 15.00
CA GLU A 508 9.19 41.77 16.01
C GLU A 508 9.81 41.73 17.42
N ALA A 509 10.45 40.61 17.79
CA ALA A 509 11.14 40.48 19.07
C ALA A 509 12.36 41.42 19.17
N ALA A 510 13.14 41.55 18.09
CA ALA A 510 14.27 42.47 18.05
C ALA A 510 13.83 43.94 18.16
N GLN A 511 12.75 44.33 17.47
CA GLN A 511 12.15 45.66 17.57
C GLN A 511 11.64 45.94 18.98
N ALA A 512 10.91 45.01 19.59
CA ALA A 512 10.42 45.16 20.97
C ALA A 512 11.56 45.25 22.01
N SER A 513 12.69 44.59 21.77
CA SER A 513 13.89 44.72 22.61
C SER A 513 14.58 46.08 22.42
N ALA A 514 14.59 46.63 21.21
CA ALA A 514 15.15 47.96 20.95
C ALA A 514 14.31 49.08 21.60
N GLU A 515 12.98 49.02 21.51
CA GLU A 515 12.08 49.99 22.14
C GLU A 515 12.18 49.99 23.67
N LYS A 516 12.35 48.82 24.29
CA LYS A 516 12.56 48.70 25.75
C LYS A 516 13.95 49.16 26.21
N GLY A 517 14.96 49.08 25.35
CA GLY A 517 16.31 49.57 25.63
C GLY A 517 16.40 51.10 25.54
N GLY A 518 15.66 51.72 24.61
CA GLY A 518 15.61 53.18 24.45
C GLY A 518 14.85 53.93 25.55
N ALA A 519 13.94 53.28 26.28
CA ALA A 519 13.20 53.90 27.39
C ALA A 519 13.97 53.89 28.74
N LYS A 520 15.23 53.44 28.76
CA LYS A 520 16.12 53.42 29.94
C LYS A 520 17.36 54.31 29.79
N ALA A 521 17.47 55.05 28.69
CA ALA A 521 18.41 56.14 28.49
C ALA A 521 17.63 57.45 28.51
#